data_AF-A0A967X507-F1
#
_entry.id   AF-A0A967X507-F1
#
_cell.length_a   1.000
_cell.length_b   1.000
_cell.length_c   1.000
_cell.angle_alpha   90.00
_cell.angle_beta   90.00
_cell.angle_gamma   90.00
#
_symmetry.space_group_name_H-M   'P 1'
#
loop_
_entity.id
_entity.type
_entity.pdbx_description
1 polymer ?
#
loop_
_entity_poly.entity_id
_entity_poly.type
_entity_poly.pdbx_seq_one_letter_code
_entity_poly.pdbx_strand_id
1 'polypeptide(L)' 'GRGTREAYLAVRETVETILEDRSLDEDLRRMRGLVAAGDLVRRVEAKIGSPLRRCEG' A
#
# COMPACT_ATOMS: atom_id res chain seq x y z
N GLY A 1 -9.57 10.48 2.68
CA GLY A 1 -9.31 10.83 4.10
C GLY A 1 -7.85 10.57 4.48
N ARG A 2 -7.47 10.71 5.75
CA ARG A 2 -6.07 10.51 6.22
C ARG A 2 -5.51 9.13 5.86
N GLY A 3 -6.29 8.07 6.06
CA GLY A 3 -5.90 6.71 5.68
C GLY A 3 -5.72 6.52 4.18
N THR A 4 -6.61 7.08 3.35
CA THR A 4 -6.49 7.07 1.89
C THR A 4 -5.19 7.73 1.41
N ARG A 5 -4.83 8.87 2.00
CA ARG A 5 -3.59 9.58 1.66
C ARG A 5 -2.36 8.74 2.01
N GLU A 6 -2.37 8.09 3.18
CA GLU A 6 -1.26 7.22 3.58
C GLU A 6 -1.12 6.01 2.66
N ALA A 7 -2.24 5.36 2.30
CA ALA A 7 -2.24 4.26 1.36
C ALA A 7 -1.65 4.70 0.00
N TYR A 8 -2.06 5.86 -0.51
CA TYR A 8 -1.51 6.42 -1.74
C TYR A 8 0.02 6.63 -1.66
N LEU A 9 0.50 7.23 -0.57
CA LEU A 9 1.93 7.46 -0.38
C LEU A 9 2.71 6.14 -0.27
N ALA A 10 2.19 5.16 0.47
CA ALA A 10 2.82 3.84 0.59
C ALA A 10 2.98 3.16 -0.77
N VAL A 11 1.96 3.25 -1.64
CA VAL A 11 2.06 2.76 -3.02
C VAL A 11 3.12 3.52 -3.80
N ARG A 12 3.14 4.86 -3.73
CA ARG A 12 4.09 5.70 -4.48
C ARG A 12 5.54 5.60 -4.00
N GLU A 13 5.77 5.22 -2.76
CA GLU A 13 7.09 4.87 -2.26
C GLU A 13 7.56 3.49 -2.76
N THR A 14 6.61 2.60 -3.14
CA THR A 14 6.90 1.23 -3.60
C THR A 14 7.07 1.17 -5.12
N VAL A 15 6.23 1.91 -5.86
CA VAL A 15 6.19 1.92 -7.32
C VAL A 15 6.06 3.33 -7.86
N GLU A 16 6.72 3.58 -8.99
CA GLU A 16 6.74 4.89 -9.63
C GLU A 16 5.38 5.26 -10.24
N THR A 17 5.19 6.56 -10.50
CA THR A 17 4.04 7.03 -11.27
C THR A 17 4.18 6.57 -12.71
N ILE A 18 3.13 5.92 -13.23
CA ILE A 18 3.05 5.54 -14.63
C ILE A 18 2.69 6.79 -15.41
N LEU A 19 3.66 7.32 -16.17
CA LEU A 19 3.48 8.49 -17.04
C LEU A 19 3.38 8.08 -18.51
N GLU A 20 3.97 6.95 -18.86
CA GLU A 20 4.02 6.37 -20.19
C GLU A 20 3.89 4.84 -20.06
N ASP A 21 3.56 4.18 -21.16
CA ASP A 21 3.43 2.72 -21.19
C ASP A 21 4.77 2.05 -20.91
N ARG A 22 4.77 1.09 -19.98
CA ARG A 22 5.93 0.27 -19.61
C ARG A 22 5.49 -1.09 -19.07
N SER A 23 6.44 -2.00 -18.93
CA SER A 23 6.17 -3.27 -18.23
C SER A 23 5.86 -3.01 -16.74
N LEU A 24 4.87 -3.73 -16.22
CA LEU A 24 4.41 -3.64 -14.83
C LEU A 24 4.80 -4.86 -13.99
N ASP A 25 5.53 -5.83 -14.55
CA ASP A 25 5.85 -7.08 -13.85
C ASP A 25 6.61 -6.84 -12.54
N GLU A 26 7.56 -5.90 -12.56
CA GLU A 26 8.33 -5.54 -11.37
C GLU A 26 7.47 -4.80 -10.34
N ASP A 27 6.66 -3.84 -10.79
CA ASP A 27 5.72 -3.11 -9.93
C ASP A 27 4.77 -4.07 -9.22
N LEU A 28 4.21 -5.03 -9.96
CA LEU A 28 3.30 -6.05 -9.42
C LEU A 28 4.00 -6.94 -8.38
N ARG A 29 5.26 -7.33 -8.62
CA ARG A 29 6.06 -8.08 -7.63
C ARG A 29 6.31 -7.26 -6.36
N ARG A 30 6.66 -5.98 -6.48
CA ARG A 30 6.89 -5.08 -5.34
C ARG A 30 5.59 -4.85 -4.56
N MET A 31 4.49 -4.57 -5.26
CA MET A 31 3.16 -4.41 -4.66
C MET A 31 2.68 -5.66 -3.93
N ARG A 32 2.92 -6.85 -4.50
CA ARG A 32 2.64 -8.11 -3.82
C ARG A 32 3.42 -8.23 -2.51
N GLY A 33 4.69 -7.82 -2.49
CA GLY A 33 5.51 -7.77 -1.28
C GLY A 33 4.88 -6.88 -0.20
N LEU A 34 4.52 -5.65 -0.57
CA LEU A 34 3.89 -4.68 0.33
C LEU A 34 2.58 -5.21 0.95
N VAL A 35 1.75 -5.88 0.16
CA VAL A 35 0.46 -6.44 0.63
C VAL A 35 0.69 -7.68 1.49
N ALA A 36 1.53 -8.62 1.04
CA ALA A 36 1.76 -9.87 1.75
C ALA A 36 2.45 -9.67 3.10
N ALA A 37 3.32 -8.65 3.23
CA ALA A 37 3.94 -8.27 4.50
C ALA A 37 2.97 -7.56 5.46
N GLY A 38 1.78 -7.16 4.98
CA GLY A 38 0.81 -6.38 5.75
C GLY A 38 1.22 -4.92 5.97
N ASP A 39 2.31 -4.46 5.33
CA ASP A 39 2.90 -3.14 5.54
C ASP A 39 1.91 -2.01 5.23
N LEU A 40 1.13 -2.18 4.15
CA LEU A 40 0.12 -1.21 3.77
C LEU A 40 -0.92 -1.00 4.87
N VAL A 41 -1.45 -2.10 5.43
CA VAL A 41 -2.45 -2.05 6.49
C VAL A 41 -1.85 -1.42 7.74
N ARG A 42 -0.67 -1.88 8.19
CA ARG A 42 0.02 -1.33 9.37
C ARG A 42 0.23 0.18 9.28
N ARG A 43 0.66 0.69 8.12
CA ARG A 43 0.86 2.13 7.90
C ARG A 43 -0.45 2.91 8.00
N VAL A 44 -1.51 2.42 7.36
CA VAL A 44 -2.80 3.10 7.38
C VAL A 44 -3.39 3.10 8.79
N GLU A 45 -3.34 1.99 9.51
CA GLU A 45 -3.80 1.88 10.90
C GLU A 45 -3.04 2.82 11.83
N ALA A 46 -1.71 2.86 11.72
CA ALA A 46 -0.87 3.80 12.44
C ALA A 46 -1.26 5.26 12.14
N LYS A 47 -1.67 5.57 10.91
CA LYS A 47 -2.07 6.93 10.52
C LYS A 47 -3.44 7.34 11.03
N ILE A 48 -4.41 6.43 11.04
CA ILE A 48 -5.78 6.72 11.48
C ILE A 48 -5.97 6.56 12.98
N GLY A 49 -5.05 5.85 13.66
CA GLY A 49 -5.05 5.63 15.10
C GLY A 49 -6.02 4.53 15.56
N SER A 50 -6.51 3.71 14.63
CA SER A 50 -7.43 2.61 14.93
C SER A 50 -7.28 1.47 13.92
N PRO A 51 -7.58 0.22 14.31
CA PRO A 51 -7.51 -0.92 13.41
C PRO A 51 -8.65 -0.94 12.39
N LEU A 52 -8.35 -1.38 11.17
CA LEU A 52 -9.29 -1.47 10.06
C LEU A 52 -10.04 -2.82 10.09
N ARG A 53 -10.95 -2.99 11.07
CA ARG A 53 -11.62 -4.25 11.44
C ARG A 53 -10.65 -5.36 11.87
N ARG A 54 -11.07 -6.16 12.87
CA ARG A 54 -10.38 -7.41 13.17
C ARG A 54 -10.81 -8.43 12.12
N CYS A 55 -9.89 -8.88 11.27
CA CYS A 55 -10.07 -10.16 10.61
C CYS A 55 -9.81 -11.23 11.68
N GLU A 56 -10.88 -11.86 12.17
CA GLU A 56 -10.74 -13.11 12.90
C GLU A 56 -10.24 -14.15 11.88
N GLY A 57 -9.00 -14.58 12.07
CA GLY A 57 -8.37 -15.63 11.27
C GLY A 57 -8.67 -17.01 11.82
#